data_AF-A0A851Z721-F1
#
_entry.id   AF-A0A851Z721-F1
#
_cell.length_a   1.000
_cell.length_b   1.000
_cell.length_c   1.000
_cell.angle_alpha   90.00
_cell.angle_beta   90.00
_cell.angle_gamma   90.00
#
_symmetry.space_group_name_H-M   'P 1'
#
loop_
_entity.id
_entity.type
_entity.pdbx_description
1 polymer ?
#
loop_
_entity_poly.entity_id
_entity_poly.type
_entity_poly.pdbx_seq_one_letter_code
_entity_poly.pdbx_strand_id
1 'polypeptide(L)'
;RSVGGFVLGMVLASLYGALVLLAQGHNIWYCLVTTTSLGAGLGLGMAFSAKARVTVLLSLPHIFTREGKTLVLVLVLGMAVQGPCTNILHNFSRAAESLSCGAELALNQTAERLQRAQDPLLSVLSEIKDIAQKAKLVGDHVRKFFRSMMDSVSYIARALGNVWLWLVNVGKMCNKEMGTPYQRCTRLFREAKDNCERAIPFLFFLCYVIDAFKPLCDPPLSTVALLFCIIPQYIQSFIRKNIAAPLEDALDRVRREFEFKISATHHFDVSLNASKSLAEVALDIMEGVSQRLGPIHQFLGLFTHLSFFVILYIYFQALRYHHQYLHDDTFDNIYITRRFVAMDLRRAEQGRPTVLPLTAWERGRYIPPG
;
A
#
# COMPACT_ATOMS: atom_id res chain seq x y z
N ARG A 1 -56.19 50.86 -29.02
CA ARG A 1 -54.91 50.29 -29.50
C ARG A 1 -53.78 50.87 -28.66
N SER A 2 -52.79 50.08 -28.23
CA SER A 2 -51.64 50.56 -27.45
C SER A 2 -50.34 50.20 -28.16
N VAL A 3 -49.58 51.21 -28.60
CA VAL A 3 -48.26 51.01 -29.23
C VAL A 3 -47.26 50.50 -28.20
N GLY A 4 -47.26 51.05 -26.98
CA GLY A 4 -46.41 50.56 -25.89
C GLY A 4 -46.72 49.11 -25.52
N GLY A 5 -47.99 48.71 -25.56
CA GLY A 5 -48.39 47.31 -25.34
C GLY A 5 -47.81 46.37 -26.41
N PHE A 6 -47.89 46.74 -27.68
CA PHE A 6 -47.30 45.97 -28.78
C PHE A 6 -45.79 45.79 -28.59
N VAL A 7 -45.07 46.89 -28.33
CA VAL A 7 -43.61 46.85 -28.13
C VAL A 7 -43.25 45.96 -26.94
N LEU A 8 -43.95 46.08 -25.81
CA LEU A 8 -43.71 45.24 -24.64
C LEU A 8 -43.96 43.76 -24.95
N GLY A 9 -45.05 43.44 -25.67
CA GLY A 9 -45.35 42.07 -26.08
C GLY A 9 -44.27 41.45 -26.98
N MET A 10 -43.75 42.23 -27.94
CA MET A 10 -42.64 41.81 -28.79
C MET A 10 -41.35 41.62 -28.01
N VAL A 11 -41.01 42.54 -27.10
CA VAL A 11 -39.80 42.42 -26.25
C VAL A 11 -39.87 41.16 -25.38
N LEU A 12 -41.00 40.88 -24.74
CA LEU A 12 -41.18 39.67 -23.92
C LEU A 12 -41.02 38.39 -24.75
N ALA A 13 -41.59 38.35 -25.95
CA ALA A 13 -41.44 37.20 -26.86
C ALA A 13 -39.99 37.03 -27.35
N SER A 14 -39.29 38.12 -27.66
CA SER A 14 -37.88 38.09 -28.04
C SER A 14 -36.96 37.66 -26.90
N LEU A 15 -37.22 38.10 -25.66
CA LEU A 15 -36.48 37.66 -24.48
C LEU A 15 -36.66 36.16 -24.22
N TYR A 16 -37.90 35.65 -24.34
CA TYR A 16 -38.15 34.20 -24.27
C TYR A 16 -37.38 33.44 -25.36
N GLY A 17 -37.38 33.97 -26.59
CA GLY A 17 -36.62 33.38 -27.69
C GLY A 17 -35.13 33.32 -27.48
N ALA A 18 -34.54 34.42 -27.01
CA ALA A 18 -33.13 34.46 -26.66
C ALA A 18 -32.79 33.44 -25.57
N LEU A 19 -33.67 33.25 -24.58
CA LEU A 19 -33.49 32.26 -23.52
C LEU A 19 -33.55 30.82 -24.07
N VAL A 20 -34.53 30.50 -24.93
CA VAL A 20 -34.64 29.15 -25.54
C VAL A 20 -33.46 28.86 -26.47
N LEU A 21 -33.00 29.84 -27.25
CA LEU A 21 -31.91 29.66 -28.20
C LEU A 21 -30.52 29.60 -27.53
N LEU A 22 -30.20 30.61 -26.71
CA LEU A 22 -28.86 30.79 -26.15
C LEU A 22 -28.65 29.98 -24.88
N ALA A 23 -29.68 29.85 -24.05
CA ALA A 23 -29.54 29.24 -22.73
C ALA A 23 -29.99 27.77 -22.69
N GLN A 24 -31.02 27.40 -23.45
CA GLN A 24 -31.48 26.00 -23.54
C GLN A 24 -30.92 25.24 -24.75
N GLY A 25 -30.21 25.92 -25.67
CA GLY A 25 -29.54 25.27 -26.81
C GLY A 25 -30.47 24.47 -27.74
N HIS A 26 -31.77 24.81 -27.79
CA HIS A 26 -32.73 24.09 -28.62
C HIS A 26 -32.51 24.36 -30.12
N ASN A 27 -33.04 23.48 -30.97
CA ASN A 27 -32.96 23.63 -32.42
C ASN A 27 -33.53 24.98 -32.87
N ILE A 28 -32.82 25.65 -33.78
CA ILE A 28 -33.18 26.94 -34.37
C ILE A 28 -34.63 26.94 -34.88
N TRP A 29 -35.09 25.84 -35.48
CA TRP A 29 -36.48 25.70 -35.96
C TRP A 29 -37.52 25.76 -34.83
N TYR A 30 -37.26 25.06 -33.72
CA TYR A 30 -38.14 25.10 -32.56
C TYR A 30 -38.21 26.51 -31.96
N CYS A 31 -37.05 27.17 -31.84
CA CYS A 31 -36.98 28.56 -31.38
C CYS A 31 -37.77 29.50 -32.31
N LEU A 32 -37.58 29.40 -33.63
CA LEU A 32 -38.29 30.24 -34.60
C LEU A 32 -39.81 30.08 -34.51
N VAL A 33 -40.30 28.84 -34.45
CA VAL A 33 -41.74 28.56 -34.37
C VAL A 33 -42.33 29.08 -33.05
N THR A 34 -41.70 28.79 -31.91
CA THR A 34 -42.21 29.19 -30.59
C THR A 34 -42.15 30.71 -30.39
N THR A 35 -41.09 31.36 -30.83
CA THR A 35 -40.95 32.83 -30.71
C THR A 35 -41.86 33.60 -31.64
N THR A 36 -42.04 33.14 -32.88
CA THR A 36 -42.93 33.79 -33.84
C THR A 36 -44.39 33.65 -33.41
N SER A 37 -44.79 32.45 -32.96
CA SER A 37 -46.15 32.21 -32.44
C SER A 37 -46.42 33.01 -31.17
N LEU A 38 -45.49 33.02 -30.21
CA LEU A 38 -45.60 33.80 -28.98
C LEU A 38 -45.59 35.31 -29.26
N GLY A 39 -44.74 35.77 -30.19
CA GLY A 39 -44.65 37.17 -30.61
C GLY A 39 -45.91 37.66 -31.31
N ALA A 40 -46.50 36.85 -32.18
CA ALA A 40 -47.80 37.15 -32.78
C ALA A 40 -48.90 37.24 -31.70
N GLY A 41 -48.97 36.26 -30.80
CA GLY A 41 -49.97 36.21 -29.72
C GLY A 41 -49.84 37.36 -28.73
N LEU A 42 -48.65 37.53 -28.13
CA LEU A 42 -48.39 38.60 -27.15
C LEU A 42 -48.38 39.98 -27.82
N GLY A 43 -47.73 40.14 -28.96
CA GLY A 43 -47.67 41.41 -29.67
C GLY A 43 -49.06 41.91 -30.05
N LEU A 44 -49.84 41.12 -30.79
CA LEU A 44 -51.18 41.50 -31.21
C LEU A 44 -52.16 41.58 -30.03
N GLY A 45 -52.08 40.62 -29.08
CA GLY A 45 -52.90 40.61 -27.87
C GLY A 45 -52.71 41.89 -27.06
N MET A 46 -51.47 42.29 -26.79
CA MET A 46 -51.15 43.50 -26.04
C MET A 46 -51.49 44.78 -26.82
N ALA A 47 -51.37 44.76 -28.15
CA ALA A 47 -51.72 45.89 -29.01
C ALA A 47 -53.22 46.22 -28.97
N PHE A 48 -54.07 45.20 -29.08
CA PHE A 48 -55.50 45.38 -29.33
C PHE A 48 -56.39 45.09 -28.11
N SER A 49 -56.04 44.16 -27.22
CA SER A 49 -56.88 43.76 -26.09
C SER A 49 -56.45 44.39 -24.76
N ALA A 50 -57.35 45.16 -24.14
CA ALA A 50 -57.13 45.69 -22.79
C ALA A 50 -57.07 44.58 -21.73
N LYS A 51 -57.89 43.53 -21.89
CA LYS A 51 -57.89 42.36 -20.99
C LYS A 51 -56.55 41.62 -21.06
N ALA A 52 -56.03 41.37 -22.26
CA ALA A 52 -54.73 40.73 -22.43
C ALA A 52 -53.61 41.57 -21.79
N ARG A 53 -53.63 42.89 -21.97
CA ARG A 53 -52.66 43.80 -21.33
C ARG A 53 -52.62 43.66 -19.81
N VAL A 54 -53.78 43.70 -19.16
CA VAL A 54 -53.87 43.60 -17.70
C VAL A 54 -53.39 42.22 -17.24
N THR A 55 -53.82 41.14 -17.90
CA THR A 55 -53.40 39.78 -17.54
C THR A 55 -51.89 39.57 -17.67
N VAL A 56 -51.28 40.03 -18.77
CA VAL A 56 -49.82 39.92 -18.95
C VAL A 56 -49.07 40.72 -17.89
N LEU A 57 -49.52 41.94 -17.57
CA LEU A 57 -48.92 42.74 -16.49
C LEU A 57 -49.09 42.08 -15.11
N LEU A 58 -50.20 41.40 -14.85
CA LEU A 58 -50.43 40.63 -13.62
C LEU A 58 -49.59 39.35 -13.54
N SER A 59 -49.21 38.78 -14.68
CA SER A 59 -48.33 37.60 -14.74
C SER A 59 -46.88 37.91 -14.34
N LEU A 60 -46.42 39.15 -14.51
CA LEU A 60 -45.05 39.56 -14.16
C LEU A 60 -44.77 39.41 -12.65
N PRO A 61 -45.60 39.95 -11.73
CA PRO A 61 -45.47 39.68 -10.29
C PRO A 61 -45.59 38.19 -9.93
N HIS A 62 -46.36 37.40 -10.69
CA HIS A 62 -46.56 35.97 -10.41
C HIS A 62 -45.25 35.17 -10.52
N ILE A 63 -44.29 35.60 -11.34
CA ILE A 63 -42.95 34.99 -11.42
C ILE A 63 -42.23 35.06 -10.07
N PHE A 64 -42.50 36.10 -9.26
CA PHE A 64 -41.87 36.31 -7.96
C PHE A 64 -42.60 35.64 -6.79
N THR A 65 -43.70 34.93 -7.04
CA THR A 65 -44.41 34.13 -6.04
C THR A 65 -43.61 32.87 -5.67
N ARG A 66 -44.02 32.15 -4.61
CA ARG A 66 -43.35 30.89 -4.21
C ARG A 66 -43.33 29.86 -5.34
N GLU A 67 -44.44 29.72 -6.06
CA GLU A 67 -44.58 28.78 -7.19
C GLU A 67 -43.71 29.24 -8.37
N GLY A 68 -43.79 30.52 -8.74
CA GLY A 68 -42.97 31.11 -9.81
C GLY A 68 -41.46 30.98 -9.54
N LYS A 69 -41.02 31.26 -8.31
CA LYS A 69 -39.62 31.09 -7.89
C LYS A 69 -39.14 29.65 -8.03
N THR A 70 -39.98 28.68 -7.66
CA THR A 70 -39.66 27.26 -7.78
C THR A 70 -39.46 26.88 -9.26
N LEU A 71 -40.36 27.32 -10.13
CA LEU A 71 -40.28 27.07 -11.57
C LEU A 71 -39.03 27.70 -12.20
N VAL A 72 -38.69 28.94 -11.82
CA VAL A 72 -37.46 29.61 -12.28
C VAL A 72 -36.21 28.87 -11.78
N LEU A 73 -36.22 28.38 -10.54
CA LEU A 73 -35.07 27.68 -9.96
C LEU A 73 -34.83 26.33 -10.65
N VAL A 74 -35.91 25.60 -11.01
CA VAL A 74 -35.82 24.38 -11.81
C VAL A 74 -35.26 24.68 -13.21
N LEU A 75 -35.69 25.78 -13.84
CA LEU A 75 -35.15 26.22 -15.12
C LEU A 75 -33.64 26.53 -15.05
N VAL A 76 -33.21 27.27 -14.02
CA VAL A 76 -31.79 27.60 -13.78
C VAL A 76 -30.97 26.34 -13.53
N LEU A 77 -31.50 25.40 -12.72
CA LEU A 77 -30.85 24.12 -12.48
C LEU A 77 -30.73 23.29 -13.77
N GLY A 78 -31.77 23.29 -14.61
CA GLY A 78 -31.75 22.67 -15.93
C GLY A 78 -30.62 23.18 -16.81
N MET A 79 -30.49 24.51 -16.90
CA MET A 79 -29.41 25.14 -17.67
C MET A 79 -28.02 24.81 -17.10
N ALA A 80 -27.87 24.79 -15.77
CA ALA A 80 -26.59 24.47 -15.12
C ALA A 80 -26.17 23.00 -15.37
N VAL A 81 -27.12 22.07 -15.28
CA VAL A 81 -26.84 20.63 -15.47
C VAL A 81 -26.57 20.30 -16.92
N GLN A 82 -27.30 20.89 -17.87
CA GLN A 82 -27.17 20.59 -19.30
C GLN A 82 -25.94 21.24 -19.94
N GLY A 83 -25.48 22.39 -19.45
CA GLY A 83 -24.32 23.10 -19.99
C GLY A 83 -23.05 22.95 -19.12
N PRO A 84 -22.89 23.76 -18.07
CA PRO A 84 -21.68 23.74 -17.24
C PRO A 84 -21.32 22.37 -16.65
N CYS A 85 -22.28 21.63 -16.09
CA CYS A 85 -21.98 20.34 -15.45
C CYS A 85 -21.52 19.28 -16.45
N THR A 86 -22.16 19.18 -17.62
CA THR A 86 -21.75 18.25 -18.68
C THR A 86 -20.35 18.60 -19.21
N ASN A 87 -20.03 19.89 -19.32
CA ASN A 87 -18.69 20.36 -19.69
C ASN A 87 -17.64 20.01 -18.63
N ILE A 88 -17.95 20.18 -17.34
CA ILE A 88 -17.05 19.78 -16.24
C ILE A 88 -16.79 18.27 -16.27
N LEU A 89 -17.83 17.46 -16.48
CA LEU A 89 -17.70 16.00 -16.61
C LEU A 89 -16.81 15.65 -17.81
N HIS A 90 -17.00 16.29 -18.97
CA HIS A 90 -16.13 16.06 -20.12
C HIS A 90 -14.67 16.42 -19.84
N ASN A 91 -14.41 17.58 -19.24
CA ASN A 91 -13.06 18.05 -18.91
C ASN A 91 -12.38 17.16 -17.87
N PHE A 92 -13.12 16.65 -16.88
CA PHE A 92 -12.56 15.71 -15.91
C PHE A 92 -12.15 14.41 -16.60
N SER A 93 -12.89 13.95 -17.63
CA SER A 93 -12.57 12.73 -18.38
C SER A 93 -11.24 12.90 -19.11
N ARG A 94 -11.09 14.05 -19.77
CA ARG A 94 -9.86 14.41 -20.48
C ARG A 94 -8.67 14.59 -19.54
N ALA A 95 -8.88 15.20 -18.38
CA ALA A 95 -7.84 15.36 -17.36
C ALA A 95 -7.39 14.00 -16.81
N ALA A 96 -8.33 13.09 -16.56
CA ALA A 96 -8.05 11.73 -16.12
C ALA A 96 -7.25 10.92 -17.16
N GLU A 97 -7.65 10.98 -18.44
CA GLU A 97 -6.91 10.38 -19.55
C GLU A 97 -5.46 10.92 -19.61
N SER A 98 -5.30 12.25 -19.51
CA SER A 98 -3.98 12.89 -19.52
C SER A 98 -3.12 12.49 -18.32
N LEU A 99 -3.70 12.40 -17.13
CA LEU A 99 -3.03 11.92 -15.91
C LEU A 99 -2.57 10.47 -16.04
N SER A 100 -3.37 9.61 -16.65
CA SER A 100 -2.99 8.22 -16.89
C SER A 100 -1.83 8.11 -17.87
N CYS A 101 -1.83 8.89 -18.96
CA CYS A 101 -0.70 8.95 -19.87
C CYS A 101 0.58 9.43 -19.16
N GLY A 102 0.46 10.44 -18.29
CA GLY A 102 1.57 10.90 -17.45
C GLY A 102 2.09 9.83 -16.48
N ALA A 103 1.18 9.08 -15.85
CA ALA A 103 1.52 7.99 -14.95
C ALA A 103 2.19 6.81 -15.68
N GLU A 104 1.68 6.42 -16.86
CA GLU A 104 2.28 5.40 -17.72
C GLU A 104 3.68 5.82 -18.21
N LEU A 105 3.84 7.07 -18.62
CA LEU A 105 5.15 7.59 -19.01
C LEU A 105 6.13 7.56 -17.82
N ALA A 106 5.69 7.98 -16.63
CA ALA A 106 6.51 7.94 -15.43
C ALA A 106 6.89 6.51 -15.03
N LEU A 107 5.97 5.55 -15.15
CA LEU A 107 6.23 4.12 -14.92
C LEU A 107 7.23 3.56 -15.93
N ASN A 108 7.06 3.87 -17.21
CA ASN A 108 7.98 3.41 -18.25
C ASN A 108 9.39 4.01 -18.06
N GLN A 109 9.48 5.30 -17.74
CA GLN A 109 10.74 5.97 -17.43
C GLN A 109 11.40 5.41 -16.16
N THR A 110 10.62 5.11 -15.11
CA THR A 110 11.18 4.53 -13.88
C THR A 110 11.64 3.09 -14.09
N ALA A 111 10.91 2.29 -14.87
CA ALA A 111 11.34 0.94 -15.26
C ALA A 111 12.65 0.97 -16.06
N GLU A 112 12.76 1.85 -17.06
CA GLU A 112 13.97 2.00 -17.86
C GLU A 112 15.17 2.50 -17.02
N ARG A 113 14.95 3.44 -16.10
CA ARG A 113 15.97 3.94 -15.16
C ARG A 113 16.42 2.85 -14.19
N LEU A 114 15.48 2.07 -13.66
CA LEU A 114 15.76 0.97 -12.76
C LEU A 114 16.59 -0.12 -13.45
N GLN A 115 16.25 -0.46 -14.70
CA GLN A 115 17.01 -1.42 -15.50
C GLN A 115 18.44 -0.92 -15.73
N ARG A 116 18.63 0.35 -16.14
CA ARG A 116 19.97 0.95 -16.24
C ARG A 116 20.74 0.97 -14.90
N ALA A 117 20.04 1.09 -13.78
CA ALA A 117 20.68 1.09 -12.46
C ALA A 117 21.10 -0.31 -12.00
N GLN A 118 20.49 -1.38 -12.53
CA GLN A 118 20.88 -2.76 -12.24
C GLN A 118 22.15 -3.19 -12.97
N ASP A 119 22.37 -2.75 -14.21
CA ASP A 119 23.56 -3.09 -15.00
C ASP A 119 24.90 -2.86 -14.27
N PRO A 120 25.17 -1.69 -13.65
CA PRO A 120 26.41 -1.49 -12.90
C PRO A 120 26.49 -2.36 -11.65
N LEU A 121 25.37 -2.67 -11.01
CA LEU A 121 25.34 -3.56 -9.84
C LEU A 121 25.75 -4.99 -10.22
N LEU A 122 25.25 -5.50 -11.35
CA LEU A 122 25.65 -6.82 -11.87
C LEU A 122 27.13 -6.84 -12.26
N SER A 123 27.65 -5.75 -12.83
CA SER A 123 29.07 -5.60 -13.15
C SER A 123 29.96 -5.68 -11.91
N VAL A 124 29.69 -4.86 -10.89
CA VAL A 124 30.44 -4.86 -9.61
C VAL A 124 30.40 -6.23 -8.96
N LEU A 125 29.24 -6.89 -9.00
CA LEU A 125 29.09 -8.21 -8.43
C LEU A 125 29.92 -9.28 -9.14
N SER A 126 30.01 -9.19 -10.47
CA SER A 126 30.83 -10.12 -11.25
C SER A 126 32.32 -9.94 -10.96
N GLU A 127 32.79 -8.71 -10.73
CA GLU A 127 34.16 -8.45 -10.26
C GLU A 127 34.40 -9.01 -8.86
N ILE A 128 33.48 -8.82 -7.90
CA ILE A 128 33.60 -9.40 -6.56
C ILE A 128 33.68 -10.92 -6.64
N LYS A 129 32.88 -11.55 -7.52
CA LYS A 129 32.92 -12.99 -7.75
C LYS A 129 34.26 -13.44 -8.33
N ASP A 130 34.84 -12.69 -9.27
CA ASP A 130 36.16 -12.99 -9.85
C ASP A 130 37.28 -12.87 -8.80
N ILE A 131 37.27 -11.81 -7.98
CA ILE A 131 38.19 -11.64 -6.85
C ILE A 131 38.06 -12.80 -5.87
N ALA A 132 36.83 -13.19 -5.52
CA ALA A 132 36.56 -14.30 -4.61
C ALA A 132 37.03 -15.65 -5.20
N GLN A 133 36.90 -15.86 -6.51
CA GLN A 133 37.43 -17.04 -7.21
C GLN A 133 38.96 -17.06 -7.20
N LYS A 134 39.63 -15.94 -7.46
CA LYS A 134 41.09 -15.82 -7.38
C LYS A 134 41.58 -16.09 -5.96
N ALA A 135 40.93 -15.52 -4.95
CA ALA A 135 41.25 -15.79 -3.54
C ALA A 135 41.08 -17.28 -3.19
N LYS A 136 40.03 -17.93 -3.72
CA LYS A 136 39.82 -19.38 -3.55
C LYS A 136 40.95 -20.19 -4.19
N LEU A 137 41.41 -19.84 -5.40
CA LEU A 137 42.54 -20.51 -6.04
C LEU A 137 43.82 -20.42 -5.19
N VAL A 138 44.09 -19.24 -4.61
CA VAL A 138 45.21 -19.05 -3.67
C VAL A 138 45.02 -19.91 -2.42
N GLY A 139 43.84 -19.88 -1.81
CA GLY A 139 43.50 -20.69 -0.64
C GLY A 139 43.65 -22.20 -0.90
N ASP A 140 43.26 -22.68 -2.08
CA ASP A 140 43.41 -24.09 -2.49
C ASP A 140 44.87 -24.47 -2.71
N HIS A 141 45.69 -23.58 -3.28
CA HIS A 141 47.13 -23.80 -3.43
C HIS A 141 47.81 -23.90 -2.06
N VAL A 142 47.50 -22.97 -1.15
CA VAL A 142 47.99 -23.00 0.23
C VAL A 142 47.54 -24.29 0.93
N ARG A 143 46.27 -24.66 0.81
CA ARG A 143 45.74 -25.92 1.38
C ARG A 143 46.45 -27.16 0.82
N LYS A 144 46.83 -27.16 -0.46
CA LYS A 144 47.56 -28.26 -1.10
C LYS A 144 49.01 -28.33 -0.60
N PHE A 145 49.68 -27.19 -0.50
CA PHE A 145 51.04 -27.10 0.06
C PHE A 145 51.07 -27.58 1.52
N PHE A 146 50.15 -27.08 2.35
CA PHE A 146 50.04 -27.53 3.74
C PHE A 146 49.71 -29.02 3.82
N ARG A 147 48.78 -29.56 3.02
CA ARG A 147 48.54 -31.01 2.98
C ARG A 147 49.79 -31.81 2.66
N SER A 148 50.59 -31.39 1.68
CA SER A 148 51.85 -32.07 1.35
C SER A 148 52.83 -32.08 2.53
N MET A 149 52.97 -30.95 3.24
CA MET A 149 53.80 -30.90 4.46
C MET A 149 53.21 -31.77 5.57
N MET A 150 51.89 -31.73 5.77
CA MET A 150 51.19 -32.53 6.77
C MET A 150 51.33 -34.03 6.49
N ASP A 151 51.36 -34.45 5.23
CA ASP A 151 51.57 -35.85 4.86
C ASP A 151 52.98 -36.30 5.26
N SER A 152 54.02 -35.49 4.98
CA SER A 152 55.39 -35.73 5.44
C SER A 152 55.50 -35.82 6.97
N VAL A 153 54.85 -34.90 7.68
CA VAL A 153 54.76 -34.91 9.14
C VAL A 153 54.00 -36.13 9.65
N SER A 154 52.95 -36.56 8.95
CA SER A 154 52.18 -37.76 9.27
C SER A 154 53.00 -39.03 9.11
N TYR A 155 53.95 -39.09 8.17
CA TYR A 155 54.91 -40.20 8.09
C TYR A 155 55.79 -40.27 9.36
N ILE A 156 56.29 -39.13 9.83
CA ILE A 156 57.07 -39.06 11.08
C ILE A 156 56.18 -39.47 12.27
N ALA A 157 54.95 -38.96 12.34
CA ALA A 157 54.00 -39.30 13.40
C ALA A 157 53.65 -40.80 13.39
N ARG A 158 53.48 -41.42 12.22
CA ARG A 158 53.28 -42.87 12.09
C ARG A 158 54.50 -43.66 12.50
N ALA A 159 55.70 -43.23 12.13
CA ALA A 159 56.95 -43.85 12.57
C ALA A 159 57.09 -43.78 14.10
N LEU A 160 56.83 -42.62 14.70
CA LEU A 160 56.80 -42.44 16.16
C LEU A 160 55.68 -43.27 16.82
N GLY A 161 54.52 -43.40 16.18
CA GLY A 161 53.43 -44.27 16.61
C GLY A 161 53.80 -45.75 16.60
N ASN A 162 54.57 -46.20 15.60
CA ASN A 162 55.11 -47.55 15.54
C ASN A 162 56.17 -47.78 16.63
N VAL A 163 57.06 -46.80 16.84
CA VAL A 163 58.04 -46.82 17.95
C VAL A 163 57.34 -46.87 19.30
N TRP A 164 56.27 -46.08 19.47
CA TRP A 164 55.42 -46.14 20.64
C TRP A 164 54.82 -47.53 20.86
N LEU A 165 54.20 -48.10 19.83
CA LEU A 165 53.54 -49.40 19.92
C LEU A 165 54.55 -50.49 20.26
N TRP A 166 55.76 -50.40 19.71
CA TRP A 166 56.89 -51.24 20.07
C TRP A 166 57.30 -51.05 21.54
N LEU A 167 57.48 -49.81 22.02
CA LEU A 167 57.82 -49.53 23.43
C LEU A 167 56.77 -50.05 24.41
N VAL A 168 55.48 -49.94 24.08
CA VAL A 168 54.37 -50.51 24.86
C VAL A 168 54.49 -52.03 24.94
N ASN A 169 54.77 -52.67 23.81
CA ASN A 169 54.92 -54.12 23.76
C ASN A 169 56.16 -54.60 24.54
N VAL A 170 57.28 -53.88 24.45
CA VAL A 170 58.49 -54.16 25.23
C VAL A 170 58.24 -53.98 26.72
N GLY A 171 57.59 -52.89 27.14
CA GLY A 171 57.23 -52.67 28.55
C GLY A 171 56.30 -53.75 29.10
N LYS A 172 55.31 -54.20 28.30
CA LYS A 172 54.42 -55.31 28.67
C LYS A 172 55.14 -56.66 28.74
N MET A 173 56.05 -56.94 27.80
CA MET A 173 56.84 -58.18 27.78
C MET A 173 57.81 -58.23 28.98
N CYS A 174 58.43 -57.11 29.34
CA CYS A 174 59.28 -56.96 30.53
C CYS A 174 58.55 -57.40 31.80
N ASN A 175 57.31 -56.92 31.99
CA ASN A 175 56.50 -57.24 33.17
C ASN A 175 55.93 -58.67 33.17
N LYS A 176 55.72 -59.29 32.00
CA LYS A 176 55.05 -60.59 31.88
C LYS A 176 56.01 -61.79 31.92
N GLU A 177 57.18 -61.69 31.29
CA GLU A 177 58.09 -62.84 31.11
C GLU A 177 59.20 -62.92 32.16
N MET A 178 59.63 -61.79 32.74
CA MET A 178 60.83 -61.78 33.59
C MET A 178 60.60 -62.07 35.07
N GLY A 179 59.39 -61.88 35.61
CA GLY A 179 59.20 -61.80 37.07
C GLY A 179 60.16 -60.78 37.71
N THR A 180 60.31 -60.70 39.03
CA THR A 180 61.39 -59.88 39.59
C THR A 180 62.72 -60.65 39.50
N PRO A 181 63.82 -60.07 38.97
CA PRO A 181 65.14 -60.74 38.90
C PRO A 181 65.60 -61.31 40.24
N TYR A 182 65.22 -60.64 41.32
CA TYR A 182 65.38 -61.07 42.70
C TYR A 182 64.79 -62.46 42.99
N GLN A 183 63.56 -62.74 42.53
CA GLN A 183 62.89 -64.02 42.76
C GLN A 183 63.57 -65.18 42.03
N ARG A 184 64.09 -64.95 40.82
CA ARG A 184 64.78 -65.99 40.04
C ARG A 184 66.16 -66.30 40.61
N CYS A 185 66.89 -65.28 41.06
CA CYS A 185 68.19 -65.41 41.72
C CYS A 185 68.07 -66.17 43.06
N THR A 186 67.14 -65.75 43.91
CA THR A 186 66.92 -66.39 45.23
C THR A 186 66.45 -67.84 45.13
N ARG A 187 65.74 -68.20 44.04
CA ARG A 187 65.33 -69.59 43.78
C ARG A 187 66.53 -70.51 43.52
N LEU A 188 67.53 -70.07 42.77
CA LEU A 188 68.72 -70.89 42.47
C LEU A 188 69.52 -71.25 43.73
N PHE A 189 69.75 -70.28 44.62
CA PHE A 189 70.43 -70.53 45.89
C PHE A 189 69.63 -71.42 46.82
N ARG A 190 68.30 -71.27 46.82
CA ARG A 190 67.40 -72.11 47.63
C ARG A 190 67.41 -73.56 47.14
N GLU A 191 67.35 -73.77 45.82
CA GLU A 191 67.39 -75.11 45.21
C GLU A 191 68.75 -75.80 45.38
N ALA A 192 69.85 -75.04 45.30
CA ALA A 192 71.20 -75.55 45.58
C ALA A 192 71.36 -75.99 47.04
N LYS A 193 70.80 -75.22 48.00
CA LYS A 193 70.76 -75.61 49.41
C LYS A 193 69.94 -76.89 49.61
N ASP A 194 68.73 -76.95 49.07
CA ASP A 194 67.85 -78.11 49.22
C ASP A 194 68.48 -79.38 48.63
N ASN A 195 69.19 -79.27 47.51
CA ASN A 195 69.92 -80.39 46.90
C ASN A 195 71.14 -80.81 47.74
N CYS A 196 71.85 -79.86 48.36
CA CYS A 196 72.96 -80.15 49.28
C CYS A 196 72.47 -80.89 50.54
N GLU A 197 71.39 -80.44 51.16
CA GLU A 197 70.81 -81.08 52.34
C GLU A 197 70.35 -82.51 52.05
N ARG A 198 69.80 -82.76 50.84
CA ARG A 198 69.45 -84.10 50.39
C ARG A 198 70.64 -85.01 50.12
N ALA A 199 71.76 -84.46 49.64
CA ALA A 199 72.94 -85.25 49.29
C ALA A 199 73.76 -85.69 50.52
N ILE A 200 73.80 -84.90 51.60
CA ILE A 200 74.59 -85.20 52.79
C ILE A 200 73.75 -85.01 54.08
N PRO A 201 72.81 -85.93 54.38
CA PRO A 201 71.81 -85.74 55.43
C PRO A 201 72.40 -85.63 56.85
N PHE A 202 73.51 -86.34 57.10
CA PHE A 202 74.16 -86.36 58.42
C PHE A 202 74.95 -85.07 58.74
N LEU A 203 75.28 -84.28 57.72
CA LEU A 203 76.06 -83.04 57.83
C LEU A 203 75.32 -81.83 57.24
N PHE A 204 73.99 -81.84 57.30
CA PHE A 204 73.11 -80.84 56.65
C PHE A 204 73.42 -79.38 57.05
N PHE A 205 73.96 -79.16 58.26
CA PHE A 205 74.28 -77.81 58.76
C PHE A 205 75.32 -77.08 57.88
N LEU A 206 76.21 -77.81 57.18
CA LEU A 206 77.18 -77.22 56.26
C LEU A 206 76.53 -76.58 55.03
N CYS A 207 75.33 -77.01 54.64
CA CYS A 207 74.59 -76.46 53.51
C CYS A 207 74.01 -75.06 53.77
N TYR A 208 73.94 -74.62 55.03
CA TYR A 208 73.51 -73.25 55.37
C TYR A 208 74.48 -72.17 54.88
N VAL A 209 75.73 -72.52 54.55
CA VAL A 209 76.68 -71.57 53.93
C VAL A 209 76.13 -71.01 52.60
N ILE A 210 75.30 -71.78 51.89
CA ILE A 210 74.65 -71.36 50.63
C ILE A 210 73.67 -70.21 50.87
N ASP A 211 73.02 -70.16 52.04
CA ASP A 211 72.11 -69.06 52.40
C ASP A 211 72.86 -67.76 52.67
N ALA A 212 74.11 -67.81 53.13
CA ALA A 212 74.94 -66.62 53.34
C ALA A 212 75.25 -65.88 52.02
N PHE A 213 75.10 -66.56 50.88
CA PHE A 213 75.26 -65.96 49.55
C PHE A 213 73.95 -65.43 48.94
N LYS A 214 72.77 -65.64 49.57
CA LYS A 214 71.50 -65.06 49.10
C LYS A 214 71.47 -63.51 49.02
N PRO A 215 72.16 -62.75 49.89
CA PRO A 215 72.22 -61.29 49.80
C PRO A 215 72.88 -60.75 48.53
N LEU A 216 73.61 -61.57 47.75
CA LEU A 216 74.08 -61.18 46.41
C LEU A 216 72.92 -60.95 45.43
N CYS A 217 71.73 -61.46 45.72
CA CYS A 217 70.53 -61.21 44.94
C CYS A 217 69.86 -59.88 45.31
N ASP A 218 70.17 -59.27 46.46
CA ASP A 218 69.57 -58.02 46.91
C ASP A 218 70.06 -56.81 46.06
N PRO A 219 69.23 -55.79 45.84
CA PRO A 219 69.63 -54.61 45.08
C PRO A 219 70.67 -53.83 45.89
N PRO A 220 71.92 -53.76 45.41
CA PRO A 220 72.24 -52.84 44.31
C PRO A 220 72.98 -53.47 43.12
N LEU A 221 73.11 -54.81 43.05
CA LEU A 221 73.93 -55.49 42.03
C LEU A 221 73.17 -55.94 40.76
N SER A 222 71.83 -55.82 40.71
CA SER A 222 71.01 -56.22 39.55
C SER A 222 70.49 -55.02 38.72
N THR A 223 71.41 -54.22 38.17
CA THR A 223 71.12 -52.95 37.46
C THR A 223 70.36 -53.11 36.13
N VAL A 224 70.12 -54.34 35.68
CA VAL A 224 69.49 -54.63 34.37
C VAL A 224 67.98 -54.27 34.33
N ALA A 225 67.26 -54.35 35.46
CA ALA A 225 65.82 -54.06 35.51
C ALA A 225 65.48 -52.57 35.27
N LEU A 226 66.37 -51.67 35.69
CA LEU A 226 66.21 -50.22 35.53
C LEU A 226 66.24 -49.80 34.04
N LEU A 227 67.14 -50.42 33.26
CA LEU A 227 67.33 -50.04 31.86
C LEU A 227 66.17 -50.50 30.97
N PHE A 228 65.65 -51.71 31.20
CA PHE A 228 64.68 -52.32 30.28
C PHE A 228 63.21 -52.11 30.65
N CYS A 229 62.84 -51.93 31.92
CA CYS A 229 61.43 -51.79 32.29
C CYS A 229 60.97 -50.35 32.56
N ILE A 230 61.86 -49.43 32.99
CA ILE A 230 61.49 -48.05 33.36
C ILE A 230 61.62 -47.09 32.16
N ILE A 231 62.71 -47.20 31.40
CA ILE A 231 62.98 -46.33 30.24
C ILE A 231 61.84 -46.38 29.21
N PRO A 232 61.27 -47.55 28.84
CA PRO A 232 60.15 -47.58 27.90
C PRO A 232 58.91 -46.86 28.40
N GLN A 233 58.59 -46.93 29.70
CA GLN A 233 57.40 -46.26 30.28
C GLN A 233 57.54 -44.74 30.28
N TYR A 234 58.75 -44.23 30.55
CA TYR A 234 59.04 -42.79 30.52
C TYR A 234 58.97 -42.24 29.10
N ILE A 235 59.68 -42.88 28.15
CA ILE A 235 59.68 -42.50 26.73
C ILE A 235 58.28 -42.59 26.14
N GLN A 236 57.51 -43.61 26.54
CA GLN A 236 56.10 -43.69 26.27
C GLN A 236 55.42 -42.40 26.76
N SER A 237 55.29 -42.12 28.05
CA SER A 237 54.53 -40.92 28.48
C SER A 237 54.95 -39.59 27.78
N PHE A 238 56.25 -39.45 27.47
CA PHE A 238 56.82 -38.31 26.77
C PHE A 238 56.32 -38.16 25.33
N ILE A 239 56.35 -39.23 24.50
CA ILE A 239 55.94 -39.15 23.09
C ILE A 239 54.46 -38.76 22.95
N ARG A 240 53.57 -39.27 23.81
CA ARG A 240 52.12 -39.00 23.68
C ARG A 240 51.76 -37.59 24.12
N LYS A 241 52.30 -37.14 25.26
CA LYS A 241 51.95 -35.83 25.83
C LYS A 241 52.66 -34.68 25.10
N ASN A 242 53.93 -34.86 24.75
CA ASN A 242 54.74 -33.76 24.23
C ASN A 242 54.84 -33.74 22.69
N ILE A 243 54.47 -34.81 22.00
CA ILE A 243 54.63 -34.90 20.53
C ILE A 243 53.29 -35.16 19.84
N ALA A 244 52.62 -36.28 20.12
CA ALA A 244 51.45 -36.70 19.34
C ALA A 244 50.24 -35.76 19.45
N ALA A 245 49.80 -35.45 20.68
CA ALA A 245 48.60 -34.63 20.90
C ALA A 245 48.76 -33.15 20.46
N PRO A 246 49.88 -32.45 20.75
CA PRO A 246 50.09 -31.09 20.27
C PRO A 246 50.17 -31.01 18.73
N LEU A 247 50.72 -32.05 18.10
CA LEU A 247 50.84 -32.12 16.65
C LEU A 247 49.47 -32.26 15.98
N GLU A 248 48.64 -33.19 16.42
CA GLU A 248 47.29 -33.41 15.88
C GLU A 248 46.41 -32.15 15.98
N ASP A 249 46.45 -31.47 17.12
CA ASP A 249 45.69 -30.24 17.37
C ASP A 249 46.22 -29.05 16.53
N ALA A 250 47.54 -28.96 16.31
CA ALA A 250 48.12 -27.99 15.39
C ALA A 250 47.72 -28.26 13.93
N LEU A 251 47.66 -29.53 13.51
CA LEU A 251 47.25 -29.93 12.16
C LEU A 251 45.78 -29.56 11.89
N ASP A 252 44.89 -29.80 12.85
CA ASP A 252 43.47 -29.48 12.71
C ASP A 252 43.16 -27.98 12.77
N ARG A 253 43.96 -27.20 13.49
CA ARG A 253 43.88 -25.73 13.45
C ARG A 253 44.22 -25.19 12.07
N VAL A 254 45.35 -25.63 11.50
CA VAL A 254 45.79 -25.21 10.17
C VAL A 254 44.78 -25.60 9.10
N ARG A 255 44.20 -26.81 9.19
CA ARG A 255 43.21 -27.29 8.22
C ARG A 255 41.96 -26.40 8.15
N ARG A 256 41.47 -25.93 9.30
CA ARG A 256 40.24 -25.12 9.39
C ARG A 256 40.39 -23.70 8.88
N GLU A 257 41.58 -23.12 9.02
CA GLU A 257 41.84 -21.74 8.60
C GLU A 257 41.73 -21.53 7.08
N PHE A 258 41.81 -22.62 6.29
CA PHE A 258 41.86 -22.55 4.83
C PHE A 258 40.62 -23.12 4.13
N GLU A 259 39.50 -23.36 4.81
CA GLU A 259 38.24 -23.82 4.19
C GLU A 259 37.35 -22.65 3.71
N PHE A 260 37.38 -22.35 2.42
CA PHE A 260 36.53 -21.33 1.80
C PHE A 260 35.37 -21.95 1.01
N LYS A 261 34.12 -21.71 1.44
CA LYS A 261 32.89 -21.98 0.66
C LYS A 261 32.29 -20.65 0.19
N ILE A 262 32.23 -20.45 -1.13
CA ILE A 262 31.71 -19.22 -1.74
C ILE A 262 30.52 -19.58 -2.63
N SER A 263 29.34 -19.05 -2.30
CA SER A 263 28.13 -19.12 -3.11
C SER A 263 27.49 -17.73 -3.13
N ALA A 264 27.39 -17.11 -4.31
CA ALA A 264 26.73 -15.82 -4.52
C ALA A 264 25.49 -16.02 -5.40
N THR A 265 24.31 -15.70 -4.86
CA THR A 265 23.02 -15.78 -5.55
C THR A 265 22.32 -14.44 -5.41
N HIS A 266 21.91 -13.84 -6.52
CA HIS A 266 21.23 -12.53 -6.55
C HIS A 266 19.83 -12.69 -7.10
N HIS A 267 18.85 -12.18 -6.37
CA HIS A 267 17.46 -12.06 -6.79
C HIS A 267 17.06 -10.59 -6.69
N PHE A 268 16.72 -9.97 -7.83
CA PHE A 268 16.20 -8.61 -7.90
C PHE A 268 14.74 -8.69 -8.38
N ASP A 269 13.81 -8.86 -7.44
CA ASP A 269 12.37 -8.80 -7.74
C ASP A 269 11.87 -7.37 -7.53
N VAL A 270 11.64 -6.64 -8.63
CA VAL A 270 10.91 -5.37 -8.58
C VAL A 270 9.61 -5.52 -9.36
N SER A 271 8.51 -5.69 -8.64
CA SER A 271 7.17 -5.79 -9.21
C SER A 271 6.49 -4.42 -9.20
N LEU A 272 6.35 -3.83 -10.38
CA LEU A 272 5.53 -2.63 -10.62
C LEU A 272 4.12 -3.05 -11.07
N ASN A 273 3.40 -3.83 -10.25
CA ASN A 273 2.06 -4.28 -10.60
C ASN A 273 1.00 -3.45 -9.86
N ALA A 274 0.42 -2.47 -10.56
CA ALA A 274 -0.82 -1.82 -10.15
C ALA A 274 -2.02 -2.61 -10.71
N SER A 275 -3.04 -2.87 -9.89
CA SER A 275 -4.24 -3.63 -10.28
C SER A 275 -5.21 -2.84 -11.16
N LYS A 276 -5.09 -1.51 -11.19
CA LYS A 276 -5.85 -0.58 -12.04
C LYS A 276 -5.00 0.63 -12.40
N SER A 277 -5.22 1.19 -13.59
CA SER A 277 -4.61 2.46 -13.98
C SER A 277 -5.32 3.65 -13.32
N LEU A 278 -4.64 4.79 -13.24
CA LEU A 278 -5.23 6.01 -12.67
C LEU A 278 -6.43 6.51 -13.51
N ALA A 279 -6.40 6.32 -14.84
CA ALA A 279 -7.54 6.62 -15.70
C ALA A 279 -8.73 5.74 -15.39
N GLU A 280 -8.51 4.44 -15.20
CA GLU A 280 -9.60 3.48 -15.00
C GLU A 280 -10.36 3.78 -13.71
N VAL A 281 -9.66 4.16 -12.64
CA VAL A 281 -10.28 4.63 -11.38
C VAL A 281 -11.07 5.92 -11.59
N ALA A 282 -10.52 6.88 -12.34
CA ALA A 282 -11.18 8.15 -12.58
C ALA A 282 -12.40 8.03 -13.51
N LEU A 283 -12.36 7.13 -14.49
CA LEU A 283 -13.47 6.78 -15.36
C LEU A 283 -14.59 6.07 -14.58
N ASP A 284 -14.26 5.12 -13.69
CA ASP A 284 -15.24 4.48 -12.80
C ASP A 284 -15.99 5.50 -11.91
N ILE A 285 -15.26 6.50 -11.37
CA ILE A 285 -15.86 7.59 -10.59
C ILE A 285 -16.81 8.41 -11.48
N MET A 286 -16.38 8.75 -12.70
CA MET A 286 -17.20 9.52 -13.63
C MET A 286 -18.47 8.79 -14.05
N GLU A 287 -18.35 7.50 -14.36
CA GLU A 287 -19.46 6.61 -14.69
C GLU A 287 -20.48 6.59 -13.55
N GLY A 288 -20.01 6.49 -12.30
CA GLY A 288 -20.88 6.58 -11.13
C GLY A 288 -21.60 7.93 -11.01
N VAL A 289 -20.92 9.03 -11.32
CA VAL A 289 -21.51 10.38 -11.30
C VAL A 289 -22.51 10.56 -12.45
N SER A 290 -22.17 10.11 -13.67
CA SER A 290 -23.04 10.22 -14.85
C SER A 290 -24.31 9.40 -14.69
N GLN A 291 -24.24 8.19 -14.09
CA GLN A 291 -25.41 7.36 -13.81
C GLN A 291 -26.36 8.01 -12.79
N ARG A 292 -25.82 8.71 -11.78
CA ARG A 292 -26.62 9.46 -10.79
C ARG A 292 -27.27 10.70 -11.39
N LEU A 293 -26.57 11.40 -12.28
CA LEU A 293 -27.05 12.61 -12.95
C LEU A 293 -27.97 12.33 -14.15
N GLY A 294 -27.88 11.15 -14.76
CA GLY A 294 -28.71 10.72 -15.88
C GLY A 294 -30.22 10.97 -15.71
N PRO A 295 -30.87 10.47 -14.64
CA PRO A 295 -32.31 10.71 -14.44
C PRO A 295 -32.63 12.19 -14.21
N ILE A 296 -31.75 12.94 -13.55
CA ILE A 296 -31.91 14.39 -13.33
C ILE A 296 -31.83 15.13 -14.67
N HIS A 297 -30.87 14.75 -15.52
CA HIS A 297 -30.68 15.34 -16.84
C HIS A 297 -31.91 15.10 -17.73
N GLN A 298 -32.45 13.88 -17.74
CA GLN A 298 -33.68 13.55 -18.49
C GLN A 298 -34.89 14.33 -17.99
N PHE A 299 -35.10 14.40 -16.67
CA PHE A 299 -36.19 15.16 -16.07
C PHE A 299 -36.11 16.66 -16.41
N LEU A 300 -34.93 17.26 -16.25
CA LEU A 300 -34.71 18.67 -16.55
C LEU A 300 -34.82 18.96 -18.06
N GLY A 301 -34.38 18.04 -18.92
CA GLY A 301 -34.56 18.10 -20.38
C GLY A 301 -36.03 18.16 -20.77
N LEU A 302 -36.84 17.25 -20.22
CA LEU A 302 -38.29 17.27 -20.41
C LEU A 302 -38.91 18.57 -19.91
N PHE A 303 -38.50 19.05 -18.72
CA PHE A 303 -39.00 20.30 -18.16
C PHE A 303 -38.67 21.52 -19.05
N THR A 304 -37.46 21.58 -19.64
CA THR A 304 -37.08 22.67 -20.56
C THR A 304 -37.93 22.68 -21.83
N HIS A 305 -38.24 21.50 -22.40
CA HIS A 305 -39.18 21.38 -23.53
C HIS A 305 -40.61 21.78 -23.16
N LEU A 306 -41.01 21.59 -21.90
CA LEU A 306 -42.31 21.98 -21.37
C LEU A 306 -42.35 23.42 -20.82
N SER A 307 -41.27 24.19 -20.95
CA SER A 307 -41.18 25.57 -20.43
C SER A 307 -42.25 26.50 -21.00
N PHE A 308 -42.71 26.27 -22.24
CA PHE A 308 -43.85 26.96 -22.82
C PHE A 308 -45.15 26.73 -22.02
N PHE A 309 -45.41 25.50 -21.58
CA PHE A 309 -46.58 25.19 -20.76
C PHE A 309 -46.52 25.84 -19.38
N VAL A 310 -45.32 26.03 -18.83
CA VAL A 310 -45.13 26.78 -17.57
C VAL A 310 -45.56 28.24 -17.74
N ILE A 311 -45.19 28.89 -18.85
CA ILE A 311 -45.60 30.26 -19.15
C ILE A 311 -47.13 30.34 -19.33
N LEU A 312 -47.72 29.37 -20.04
CA LEU A 312 -49.18 29.29 -20.20
C LEU A 312 -49.89 29.08 -18.85
N TYR A 313 -49.33 28.26 -17.96
CA TYR A 313 -49.86 28.04 -16.62
C TYR A 313 -49.88 29.33 -15.79
N ILE A 314 -48.76 30.07 -15.77
CA ILE A 314 -48.67 31.37 -15.08
C ILE A 314 -49.67 32.37 -15.68
N TYR A 315 -49.83 32.39 -17.00
CA TYR A 315 -50.82 33.23 -17.67
C TYR A 315 -52.25 32.84 -17.28
N PHE A 316 -52.55 31.54 -17.18
CA PHE A 316 -53.85 31.06 -16.74
C PHE A 316 -54.15 31.42 -15.28
N GLN A 317 -53.16 31.34 -14.39
CA GLN A 317 -53.29 31.78 -13.00
C GLN A 317 -53.62 33.28 -12.93
N ALA A 318 -52.94 34.10 -13.72
CA ALA A 318 -53.23 35.53 -13.83
C ALA A 318 -54.64 35.81 -14.40
N LEU A 319 -55.11 35.00 -15.37
CA LEU A 319 -56.48 35.09 -15.88
C LEU A 319 -57.52 34.76 -14.81
N ARG A 320 -57.30 33.68 -14.05
CA ARG A 320 -58.18 33.29 -12.94
C ARG A 320 -58.24 34.37 -11.88
N TYR A 321 -57.09 34.91 -11.49
CA TYR A 321 -57.00 35.99 -10.52
C TYR A 321 -57.80 37.21 -10.98
N HIS A 322 -57.59 37.65 -12.23
CA HIS A 322 -58.32 38.78 -12.80
C HIS A 322 -59.83 38.50 -12.88
N HIS A 323 -60.24 37.29 -13.24
CA HIS A 323 -61.65 36.93 -13.28
C HIS A 323 -62.29 36.98 -11.89
N GLN A 324 -61.65 36.38 -10.88
CA GLN A 324 -62.13 36.38 -9.50
C GLN A 324 -62.20 37.79 -8.94
N TYR A 325 -61.15 38.60 -9.14
CA TYR A 325 -61.10 39.99 -8.72
C TYR A 325 -62.23 40.86 -9.28
N LEU A 326 -62.75 40.55 -10.48
CA LEU A 326 -63.86 41.30 -11.09
C LEU A 326 -65.27 40.77 -10.76
N HIS A 327 -65.40 39.51 -10.37
CA HIS A 327 -66.72 38.88 -10.15
C HIS A 327 -67.03 38.59 -8.69
N ASP A 328 -66.02 38.58 -7.83
CA ASP A 328 -66.16 38.35 -6.41
C ASP A 328 -65.71 39.60 -5.65
N ASP A 329 -66.69 40.35 -5.16
CA ASP A 329 -66.46 41.57 -4.38
C ASP A 329 -65.73 41.29 -3.05
N THR A 330 -65.65 40.03 -2.61
CA THR A 330 -64.92 39.62 -1.40
C THR A 330 -63.47 39.22 -1.67
N PHE A 331 -63.09 39.04 -2.94
CA PHE A 331 -61.77 38.56 -3.35
C PHE A 331 -60.78 39.71 -3.57
N ASP A 332 -59.85 39.93 -2.63
CA ASP A 332 -58.78 40.96 -2.69
C ASP A 332 -59.22 42.41 -3.00
N ASN A 333 -60.52 42.68 -3.06
CA ASN A 333 -61.15 43.98 -3.29
C ASN A 333 -61.18 44.85 -2.02
N ILE A 334 -60.02 45.01 -1.38
CA ILE A 334 -59.88 45.74 -0.10
C ILE A 334 -59.52 47.21 -0.25
N TYR A 335 -59.20 47.67 -1.48
CA TYR A 335 -58.71 49.02 -1.73
C TYR A 335 -59.82 50.00 -2.09
N ILE A 336 -59.93 51.09 -1.34
CA ILE A 336 -60.82 52.21 -1.67
C ILE A 336 -60.10 53.14 -2.63
N THR A 337 -60.53 53.14 -3.89
CA THR A 337 -59.92 54.00 -4.91
C THR A 337 -60.36 55.46 -4.78
N ARG A 338 -59.53 56.42 -5.22
CA ARG A 338 -59.91 57.84 -5.31
C ARG A 338 -61.20 58.04 -6.12
N ARG A 339 -61.42 57.19 -7.13
CA ARG A 339 -62.65 57.21 -7.94
C ARG A 339 -63.87 56.78 -7.13
N PHE A 340 -63.74 55.81 -6.24
CA PHE A 340 -64.81 55.43 -5.30
C PHE A 340 -65.17 56.59 -4.38
N VAL A 341 -64.17 57.25 -3.79
CA VAL A 341 -64.39 58.43 -2.93
C VAL A 341 -65.11 59.55 -3.69
N ALA A 342 -64.66 59.87 -4.91
CA ALA A 342 -65.29 60.89 -5.73
C ALA A 342 -66.76 60.55 -6.10
N MET A 343 -67.06 59.26 -6.33
CA MET A 343 -68.44 58.82 -6.55
C MET A 343 -69.30 58.93 -5.28
N ASP A 344 -68.74 58.60 -4.12
CA ASP A 344 -69.45 58.70 -2.84
C ASP A 344 -69.74 60.17 -2.47
N LEU A 345 -68.78 61.08 -2.67
CA LEU A 345 -68.97 62.52 -2.51
C LEU A 345 -70.07 63.06 -3.42
N ARG A 346 -70.09 62.68 -4.70
CA ARG A 346 -71.14 63.09 -5.63
C ARG A 346 -72.53 62.56 -5.24
N ARG A 347 -72.60 61.38 -4.61
CA ARG A 347 -73.85 60.86 -4.04
C ARG A 347 -74.29 61.66 -2.82
N ALA A 348 -73.34 62.07 -1.98
CA ALA A 348 -73.60 62.94 -0.83
C ALA A 348 -74.21 64.28 -1.27
N GLU A 349 -73.62 64.92 -2.28
CA GLU A 349 -74.13 66.17 -2.88
C GLU A 349 -75.55 66.05 -3.43
N GLN A 350 -75.92 64.86 -3.90
CA GLN A 350 -77.26 64.54 -4.42
C GLN A 350 -78.24 64.11 -3.33
N GLY A 351 -77.87 64.18 -2.04
CA GLY A 351 -78.69 63.73 -0.92
C GLY A 351 -78.95 62.22 -0.90
N ARG A 352 -78.11 61.42 -1.57
CA ARG A 352 -78.23 59.96 -1.62
C ARG A 352 -77.41 59.31 -0.48
N PRO A 353 -77.74 58.07 -0.08
CA PRO A 353 -76.94 57.33 0.90
C PRO A 353 -75.47 57.19 0.46
N THR A 354 -74.56 57.45 1.40
CA THR A 354 -73.10 57.33 1.26
C THR A 354 -72.59 56.11 2.02
N VAL A 355 -71.43 55.60 1.61
CA VAL A 355 -70.75 54.45 2.25
C VAL A 355 -69.64 54.93 3.19
N LEU A 356 -69.12 56.14 3.00
CA LEU A 356 -68.13 56.76 3.89
C LEU A 356 -68.81 57.73 4.89
N PRO A 357 -68.23 57.92 6.10
CA PRO A 357 -66.98 57.35 6.61
C PRO A 357 -67.08 55.89 7.10
N LEU A 358 -65.98 55.14 7.00
CA LEU A 358 -65.91 53.75 7.47
C LEU A 358 -66.09 53.64 9.00
N THR A 359 -66.80 52.60 9.43
CA THR A 359 -66.88 52.22 10.85
C THR A 359 -65.53 51.76 11.41
N ALA A 360 -65.41 51.70 12.75
CA ALA A 360 -64.18 51.26 13.40
C ALA A 360 -63.71 49.85 12.96
N TRP A 361 -64.65 48.95 12.71
CA TRP A 361 -64.39 47.59 12.26
C TRP A 361 -63.97 47.54 10.79
N GLU A 362 -64.64 48.31 9.94
CA GLU A 362 -64.35 48.37 8.50
C GLU A 362 -62.97 48.98 8.20
N ARG A 363 -62.49 49.90 9.05
CA ARG A 363 -61.14 50.46 8.94
C ARG A 363 -60.03 49.41 9.08
N GLY A 364 -60.30 48.27 9.72
CA GLY A 364 -59.36 47.15 9.78
C GLY A 364 -59.34 46.28 8.51
N ARG A 365 -60.39 46.36 7.68
CA ARG A 365 -60.56 45.54 6.47
C ARG A 365 -60.24 46.30 5.18
N TYR A 366 -60.61 47.57 5.09
CA TYR A 366 -60.47 48.38 3.88
C TYR A 366 -59.33 49.39 3.98
N ILE A 367 -58.56 49.51 2.90
CA ILE A 367 -57.41 50.40 2.81
C ILE A 367 -57.84 51.70 2.10
N PRO A 368 -57.78 52.87 2.76
CA PRO A 368 -58.14 54.14 2.15
C PRO A 368 -57.14 54.55 1.05
N PRO A 369 -57.52 55.45 0.14
CA PRO A 369 -56.58 55.95 -0.88
C PRO A 369 -55.43 56.70 -0.20
N GLY A 370 -54.20 56.39 -0.62
CA GLY A 370 -52.99 57.12 -0.23
C GLY A 370 -52.84 58.47 -0.93
#